data_AF-A0A367IT35-F1
#
_entry.id   AF-A0A367IT35-F1
#
_cell.length_a   1.000
_cell.length_b   1.000
_cell.length_c   1.000
_cell.angle_alpha   90.00
_cell.angle_beta   90.00
_cell.angle_gamma   90.00
#
_symmetry.space_group_name_H-M   'P 1'
#
loop_
_entity.id
_entity.type
_entity.pdbx_description
1 polymer ?
#
loop_
_entity_poly.entity_id
_entity_poly.type
_entity_poly.pdbx_seq_one_letter_code
_entity_poly.pdbx_strand_id
1 'polypeptide(L)'
;MNRIGSDESLTGLNGEAALIAREKLQELLKEYHPEPYISSNQSEKCLNYIRNQLKYPTVNDRSIAPSTTVTAPPSFLIACKDTVLEYTIHDYSSYSLYYHPQNILTNKPTEQLSRWSSSARDNQQYITIKFKRPVIARSITFGKYHQSHVCNLKEFKVLGGLDLESDMLELFHGGLKNDTKSETFDLKHQYKNMIVPVQYIKIIPLAAYGSSFNYSIWYLEVRGISDRSIVNKVFQEYKDFKEAETLRLCLKYFRQKNMMDVFHVLKNRIDVHLEHPILSNLHYQFVACGNFDNAEKVVKELYDANIFQAYCDKSPYVAHWKHLKPTGEQGAPCGRGGHQMCIDVKEKTIYVLGGYDGGEDLGDFWCYDIVSNSWHLLSSDTESDKGPGPRSCHRMCYDPRTDALFVLGRYVGQTLQSSPVESDFFMYDLKQNKWIQLCDHTAKHGGPELVFDHQMCIDSHEGKIYVCGGKVINRGPNIPVHSGFYAYDIASKEWDIL
;
A
#
# COMPACT_ATOMS: atom_id res chain seq x y z
N MET A 1 7.78 -38.16 -40.71
CA MET A 1 7.98 -36.85 -41.39
C MET A 1 6.61 -36.29 -41.78
N ASN A 2 6.04 -35.41 -40.97
CA ASN A 2 4.91 -34.56 -41.37
C ASN A 2 5.32 -33.13 -41.03
N ARG A 3 5.49 -32.29 -42.05
CA ARG A 3 5.76 -30.86 -41.90
C ARG A 3 4.50 -30.21 -41.33
N ILE A 4 4.57 -29.77 -40.08
CA ILE A 4 3.55 -28.90 -39.48
C ILE A 4 3.73 -27.52 -40.13
N GLY A 5 2.62 -26.98 -40.64
CA GLY A 5 2.59 -25.70 -41.35
C GLY A 5 3.19 -24.56 -40.55
N SER A 6 3.93 -23.70 -41.24
CA SER A 6 4.32 -22.38 -40.81
C SER A 6 3.06 -21.53 -40.64
N ASP A 7 2.58 -21.42 -39.41
CA ASP A 7 1.52 -20.50 -39.04
C ASP A 7 2.15 -19.10 -38.85
N GLU A 8 2.03 -18.25 -39.87
CA GLU A 8 2.54 -16.87 -39.92
C GLU A 8 1.72 -15.88 -39.05
N SER A 9 1.11 -16.33 -37.94
CA SER A 9 0.20 -15.53 -37.11
C SER A 9 0.71 -15.20 -35.70
N LEU A 10 2.01 -15.39 -35.42
CA LEU A 10 2.62 -15.10 -34.12
C LEU A 10 3.46 -13.81 -34.13
N THR A 11 2.81 -12.65 -34.21
CA THR A 11 3.48 -11.34 -34.09
C THR A 11 2.88 -10.55 -32.91
N GLY A 12 3.75 -10.17 -31.95
CA GLY A 12 3.40 -9.43 -30.71
C GLY A 12 4.26 -9.84 -29.50
N LEU A 13 4.50 -8.96 -28.49
CA LEU A 13 5.18 -9.26 -27.20
C LEU A 13 4.76 -10.59 -26.55
N ASN A 14 3.46 -10.87 -26.55
CA ASN A 14 2.85 -12.09 -26.03
C ASN A 14 3.05 -13.31 -26.96
N GLY A 15 3.36 -13.06 -28.23
CA GLY A 15 3.72 -14.04 -29.25
C GLY A 15 5.22 -14.35 -29.26
N GLU A 16 6.09 -13.35 -29.09
CA GLU A 16 7.55 -13.49 -29.09
C GLU A 16 8.04 -14.20 -27.83
N ALA A 17 7.56 -13.80 -26.64
CA ALA A 17 7.83 -14.54 -25.40
C ALA A 17 7.26 -15.97 -25.45
N ALA A 18 6.08 -16.14 -26.06
CA ALA A 18 5.48 -17.45 -26.25
C ALA A 18 6.27 -18.32 -27.26
N LEU A 19 6.84 -17.71 -28.30
CA LEU A 19 7.66 -18.38 -29.29
C LEU A 19 9.00 -18.79 -28.68
N ILE A 20 9.68 -17.91 -27.96
CA ILE A 20 10.90 -18.22 -27.21
C ILE A 20 10.64 -19.35 -26.22
N ALA A 21 9.57 -19.25 -25.40
CA ALA A 21 9.19 -20.32 -24.48
C ALA A 21 8.93 -21.63 -25.21
N ARG A 22 8.21 -21.60 -26.34
CA ARG A 22 7.87 -22.78 -27.16
C ARG A 22 9.11 -23.40 -27.80
N GLU A 23 10.00 -22.61 -28.39
CA GLU A 23 11.24 -23.08 -29.03
C GLU A 23 12.19 -23.67 -27.99
N LYS A 24 12.40 -22.99 -26.86
CA LYS A 24 13.24 -23.50 -25.76
C LYS A 24 12.63 -24.76 -25.15
N LEU A 25 11.32 -24.80 -24.91
CA LEU A 25 10.63 -26.02 -24.44
C LEU A 25 10.81 -27.17 -25.44
N GLN A 26 10.65 -26.91 -26.74
CA GLN A 26 10.79 -27.94 -27.78
C GLN A 26 12.23 -28.42 -27.96
N GLU A 27 13.23 -27.54 -27.82
CA GLU A 27 14.64 -27.88 -27.88
C GLU A 27 15.06 -28.73 -26.67
N LEU A 28 14.65 -28.31 -25.47
CA LEU A 28 14.92 -29.03 -24.22
C LEU A 28 14.21 -30.39 -24.13
N LEU A 29 13.02 -30.51 -24.72
CA LEU A 29 12.27 -31.78 -24.79
C LEU A 29 12.85 -32.76 -25.82
N LYS A 30 13.54 -32.28 -26.86
CA LYS A 30 14.16 -33.15 -27.88
C LYS A 30 15.43 -33.85 -27.40
N GLU A 31 16.11 -33.29 -26.41
CA GLU A 31 17.46 -33.71 -26.06
C GLU A 31 17.52 -34.88 -25.05
N TYR A 32 16.46 -35.17 -24.28
CA TYR A 32 16.61 -36.10 -23.16
C TYR A 32 15.76 -37.38 -23.11
N HIS A 33 14.49 -37.50 -23.52
CA HIS A 33 13.83 -38.83 -23.55
C HIS A 33 12.57 -38.90 -24.44
N PRO A 34 12.22 -40.08 -25.00
CA PRO A 34 11.10 -40.25 -25.94
C PRO A 34 9.69 -40.01 -25.37
N GLU A 35 9.54 -39.90 -24.05
CA GLU A 35 8.35 -39.45 -23.31
C GLU A 35 8.81 -38.92 -21.94
N PRO A 36 8.27 -37.80 -21.41
CA PRO A 36 6.84 -37.53 -21.30
C PRO A 36 6.37 -36.32 -22.12
N TYR A 37 5.27 -36.50 -22.84
CA TYR A 37 4.59 -35.42 -23.53
C TYR A 37 4.04 -34.40 -22.52
N ILE A 38 4.63 -33.20 -22.45
CA ILE A 38 3.82 -32.01 -22.22
C ILE A 38 2.86 -31.98 -23.41
N SER A 39 1.61 -32.38 -23.19
CA SER A 39 0.60 -32.36 -24.27
C SER A 39 0.55 -30.97 -24.90
N SER A 40 0.22 -30.89 -26.20
CA SER A 40 0.04 -29.60 -26.89
C SER A 40 -0.83 -28.63 -26.09
N ASN A 41 -1.85 -29.18 -25.41
CA ASN A 41 -2.73 -28.50 -24.47
C ASN A 41 -2.01 -27.93 -23.21
N GLN A 42 -1.08 -28.67 -22.61
CA GLN A 42 -0.28 -28.18 -21.46
C GLN A 42 0.70 -27.07 -21.87
N SER A 43 1.32 -27.19 -23.05
CA SER A 43 2.16 -26.13 -23.61
C SER A 43 1.33 -24.87 -23.85
N GLU A 44 0.16 -25.00 -24.48
CA GLU A 44 -0.75 -23.88 -24.75
C GLU A 44 -1.27 -23.21 -23.47
N LYS A 45 -1.54 -24.00 -22.41
CA LYS A 45 -1.89 -23.47 -21.07
C LYS A 45 -0.76 -22.68 -20.42
N CYS A 46 0.48 -23.17 -20.53
CA CYS A 46 1.66 -22.45 -20.04
C CYS A 46 1.84 -21.13 -20.81
N LEU A 47 1.73 -21.16 -22.14
CA LEU A 47 1.79 -19.98 -22.98
C LEU A 47 0.69 -18.96 -22.61
N ASN A 48 -0.55 -19.40 -22.41
CA ASN A 48 -1.64 -18.52 -21.98
C ASN A 48 -1.42 -17.96 -20.57
N TYR A 49 -0.84 -18.74 -19.65
CA TYR A 49 -0.43 -18.23 -18.33
C TYR A 49 0.63 -17.14 -18.45
N ILE A 50 1.68 -17.38 -19.24
CA ILE A 50 2.77 -16.41 -19.48
C ILE A 50 2.20 -15.14 -20.06
N ARG A 51 1.35 -15.21 -21.10
CA ARG A 51 0.68 -14.04 -21.69
C ARG A 51 -0.14 -13.25 -20.68
N ASN A 52 -0.83 -13.92 -19.76
CA ASN A 52 -1.60 -13.25 -18.71
C ASN A 52 -0.74 -12.60 -17.63
N GLN A 53 0.45 -13.15 -17.34
CA GLN A 53 1.37 -12.64 -16.31
C GLN A 53 2.37 -11.60 -16.86
N LEU A 54 2.70 -11.66 -18.15
CA LEU A 54 3.52 -10.66 -18.86
C LEU A 54 2.74 -9.42 -19.27
N LYS A 55 1.44 -9.34 -18.94
CA LYS A 55 0.69 -8.10 -19.04
C LYS A 55 1.42 -7.05 -18.21
N TYR A 56 2.16 -6.18 -18.90
CA TYR A 56 2.61 -4.93 -18.31
C TYR A 56 1.40 -4.22 -17.73
N PRO A 57 1.53 -3.52 -16.59
CA PRO A 57 0.39 -3.01 -15.84
C PRO A 57 -0.58 -2.29 -16.78
N THR A 58 -1.73 -2.91 -16.98
CA THR A 58 -2.89 -2.29 -17.62
C THR A 58 -3.82 -1.84 -16.51
N VAL A 59 -4.44 -0.68 -16.75
CA VAL A 59 -5.35 0.19 -15.97
C VAL A 59 -6.21 -0.41 -14.82
N ASN A 60 -6.35 -1.73 -14.69
CA ASN A 60 -7.13 -2.33 -13.60
C ASN A 60 -6.33 -2.70 -12.33
N ASP A 61 -5.00 -2.56 -12.32
CA ASP A 61 -4.21 -2.66 -11.07
C ASP A 61 -4.26 -1.32 -10.30
N ARG A 62 -5.41 -1.02 -9.68
CA ARG A 62 -5.54 0.08 -8.70
C ARG A 62 -4.83 -0.19 -7.36
N SER A 63 -4.09 -1.29 -7.25
CA SER A 63 -3.32 -1.69 -6.06
C SER A 63 -1.84 -1.27 -6.12
N ILE A 64 -1.38 -0.69 -7.23
CA ILE A 64 0.03 -0.27 -7.36
C ILE A 64 0.11 1.25 -7.22
N ALA A 65 0.29 1.72 -5.98
CA ALA A 65 0.78 3.07 -5.73
C ALA A 65 2.10 3.29 -6.52
N PRO A 66 2.38 4.51 -7.02
CA PRO A 66 3.56 4.77 -7.82
C PRO A 66 4.82 4.34 -7.05
N SER A 67 5.59 3.45 -7.65
CA SER A 67 6.89 3.03 -7.11
C SER A 67 7.81 4.24 -7.00
N THR A 68 8.02 4.75 -5.79
CA THR A 68 8.92 5.89 -5.52
C THR A 68 10.39 5.48 -5.40
N THR A 69 10.75 4.22 -5.60
CA THR A 69 12.15 3.86 -5.86
C THR A 69 12.42 3.92 -7.37
N VAL A 70 12.62 5.15 -7.86
CA VAL A 70 13.30 5.39 -9.13
C VAL A 70 14.75 4.92 -8.92
N THR A 71 15.04 3.65 -9.24
CA THR A 71 16.43 3.22 -9.41
C THR A 71 17.00 4.05 -10.55
N ALA A 72 18.09 4.77 -10.27
CA ALA A 72 18.71 5.66 -11.24
C ALA A 72 18.91 4.94 -12.58
N PRO A 73 18.63 5.60 -13.73
CA PRO A 73 18.86 4.98 -15.02
C PRO A 73 20.32 4.54 -15.12
N PRO A 74 20.63 3.46 -15.88
CA PRO A 74 22.00 3.01 -16.09
C PRO A 74 22.89 4.22 -16.41
N SER A 75 24.01 4.36 -15.70
CA SER A 75 24.84 5.58 -15.70
C SER A 75 25.22 6.10 -17.09
N PHE A 76 25.30 5.21 -18.09
CA PHE A 76 25.58 5.56 -19.48
C PHE A 76 24.46 6.33 -20.18
N LEU A 77 23.20 6.16 -19.77
CA LEU A 77 22.06 6.86 -20.37
C LEU A 77 21.94 8.30 -19.88
N ILE A 78 22.35 8.60 -18.65
CA ILE A 78 22.28 9.96 -18.08
C ILE A 78 23.15 10.94 -18.90
N ALA A 79 24.28 10.46 -19.42
CA ALA A 79 25.19 11.27 -20.24
C ALA A 79 24.73 11.45 -21.70
N CYS A 80 23.72 10.70 -22.15
CA CYS A 80 23.24 10.77 -23.52
C CYS A 80 22.36 12.00 -23.74
N LYS A 81 22.68 12.80 -24.77
CA LYS A 81 21.89 13.98 -25.15
C LYS A 81 20.62 13.57 -25.87
N ASP A 82 19.52 14.22 -25.50
CA ASP A 82 18.23 14.04 -26.15
C ASP A 82 18.19 14.78 -27.50
N THR A 83 17.74 14.08 -28.52
CA THR A 83 17.55 14.56 -29.89
C THR A 83 16.06 14.53 -30.24
N VAL A 84 15.63 15.38 -31.18
CA VAL A 84 14.29 15.28 -31.75
C VAL A 84 14.20 13.99 -32.58
N LEU A 85 13.20 13.16 -32.27
CA LEU A 85 13.01 11.86 -32.90
C LEU A 85 12.05 11.99 -34.07
N GLU A 86 12.53 11.75 -35.28
CA GLU A 86 11.71 11.78 -36.49
C GLU A 86 10.70 10.61 -36.52
N TYR A 87 9.44 10.94 -36.77
CA TYR A 87 8.36 9.96 -36.87
C TYR A 87 7.43 10.27 -38.04
N THR A 88 6.67 9.26 -38.46
CA THR A 88 5.55 9.38 -39.40
C THR A 88 4.25 9.04 -38.72
N ILE A 89 3.13 9.59 -39.19
CA ILE A 89 1.81 9.11 -38.79
C ILE A 89 1.63 7.71 -39.35
N HIS A 90 1.42 6.74 -38.47
CA HIS A 90 1.29 5.34 -38.85
C HIS A 90 -0.17 4.92 -38.97
N ASP A 91 -0.98 5.29 -37.99
CA ASP A 91 -2.39 4.93 -37.92
C ASP A 91 -3.16 5.94 -37.06
N TYR A 92 -4.48 6.00 -37.20
CA TYR A 92 -5.35 6.89 -36.44
C TYR A 92 -6.80 6.39 -36.47
N SER A 93 -7.56 6.69 -35.42
CA SER A 93 -8.96 6.27 -35.31
C SER A 93 -9.89 6.96 -36.30
N SER A 94 -9.80 8.30 -36.37
CA SER A 94 -10.67 9.14 -37.18
C SER A 94 -10.12 10.56 -37.28
N TYR A 95 -10.68 11.36 -38.18
CA TYR A 95 -10.48 12.81 -38.18
C TYR A 95 -11.68 13.55 -38.76
N SER A 96 -11.83 14.83 -38.40
CA SER A 96 -12.89 15.71 -38.90
C SER A 96 -12.39 16.62 -40.02
N LEU A 97 -13.03 16.57 -41.19
CA LEU A 97 -12.85 17.51 -42.30
C LEU A 97 -11.37 17.77 -42.64
N TYR A 98 -10.90 19.00 -42.40
CA TYR A 98 -9.56 19.49 -42.71
C TYR A 98 -8.54 19.26 -41.57
N TYR A 99 -8.96 18.72 -40.43
CA TYR A 99 -8.12 18.49 -39.25
C TYR A 99 -7.39 17.15 -39.33
N HIS A 100 -6.60 16.99 -40.39
CA HIS A 100 -5.92 15.75 -40.75
C HIS A 100 -4.84 15.36 -39.72
N PRO A 101 -4.62 14.07 -39.45
CA PRO A 101 -3.58 13.56 -38.53
C PRO A 101 -2.17 14.10 -38.79
N GLN A 102 -1.80 14.33 -40.05
CA GLN A 102 -0.47 14.87 -40.41
C GLN A 102 -0.23 16.29 -39.89
N ASN A 103 -1.27 17.04 -39.55
CA ASN A 103 -1.13 18.42 -39.09
C ASN A 103 -0.35 18.53 -37.77
N ILE A 104 -0.27 17.45 -36.98
CA ILE A 104 0.49 17.45 -35.73
C ILE A 104 2.01 17.51 -35.94
N LEU A 105 2.50 17.31 -37.17
CA LEU A 105 3.92 17.33 -37.50
C LEU A 105 4.49 18.77 -37.56
N THR A 106 3.63 19.78 -37.70
CA THR A 106 4.04 21.17 -37.88
C THR A 106 3.51 22.05 -36.77
N ASN A 107 4.41 22.76 -36.07
CA ASN A 107 4.01 23.67 -35.00
C ASN A 107 3.60 25.04 -35.55
N LYS A 108 2.30 25.24 -35.80
CA LYS A 108 1.75 26.52 -36.27
C LYS A 108 0.62 27.02 -35.36
N PRO A 109 0.96 27.64 -34.22
CA PRO A 109 -0.03 28.02 -33.20
C PRO A 109 -1.03 29.07 -33.67
N THR A 110 -0.74 29.82 -34.73
CA THR A 110 -1.62 30.85 -35.31
C THR A 110 -2.62 30.29 -36.32
N GLU A 111 -2.43 29.07 -36.82
CA GLU A 111 -3.30 28.44 -37.83
C GLU A 111 -4.27 27.47 -37.16
N GLN A 112 -5.56 27.83 -37.08
CA GLN A 112 -6.61 26.99 -36.46
C GLN A 112 -6.72 25.58 -37.10
N LEU A 113 -6.39 25.48 -38.38
CA LEU A 113 -6.41 24.23 -39.14
C LEU A 113 -5.20 23.32 -38.87
N SER A 114 -4.11 23.85 -38.29
CA SER A 114 -2.89 23.09 -37.99
C SER A 114 -3.05 22.25 -36.73
N ARG A 115 -4.01 21.32 -36.77
CA ARG A 115 -4.26 20.32 -35.74
C ARG A 115 -4.87 19.07 -36.34
N TRP A 116 -4.70 17.96 -35.64
CA TRP A 116 -5.59 16.83 -35.74
C TRP A 116 -6.82 17.06 -34.85
N SER A 117 -8.00 16.70 -35.35
CA SER A 117 -9.22 16.63 -34.53
C SER A 117 -9.98 15.36 -34.86
N SER A 118 -10.35 14.58 -33.84
CA SER A 118 -11.18 13.38 -34.03
C SER A 118 -12.54 13.72 -34.65
N SER A 119 -13.18 12.75 -35.32
CA SER A 119 -14.57 12.91 -35.79
C SER A 119 -15.60 12.54 -34.72
N ALA A 120 -15.20 11.73 -33.72
CA ALA A 120 -16.02 11.27 -32.60
C ALA A 120 -15.36 11.57 -31.24
N ARG A 121 -16.11 11.31 -30.16
CA ARG A 121 -15.77 11.65 -28.76
C ARG A 121 -15.80 10.41 -27.85
N ASP A 122 -15.70 9.23 -28.44
CA ASP A 122 -15.67 7.98 -27.69
C ASP A 122 -14.24 7.66 -27.22
N ASN A 123 -14.13 6.66 -26.35
CA ASN A 123 -12.85 6.21 -25.82
C ASN A 123 -12.07 5.31 -26.81
N GLN A 124 -12.51 5.24 -28.08
CA GLN A 124 -11.82 4.49 -29.14
C GLN A 124 -10.95 5.41 -29.99
N GLN A 125 -10.87 6.71 -29.68
CA GLN A 125 -10.05 7.64 -30.44
C GLN A 125 -8.56 7.49 -30.13
N TYR A 126 -7.72 7.54 -31.16
CA TYR A 126 -6.27 7.48 -31.02
C TYR A 126 -5.54 8.04 -32.24
N ILE A 127 -4.25 8.35 -32.03
CA ILE A 127 -3.28 8.56 -33.10
C ILE A 127 -2.01 7.76 -32.78
N THR A 128 -1.49 7.05 -33.77
CA THR A 128 -0.29 6.22 -33.64
C THR A 128 0.79 6.78 -34.54
N ILE A 129 1.95 7.05 -33.96
CA ILE A 129 3.16 7.45 -34.67
C ILE A 129 4.15 6.29 -34.74
N LYS A 130 4.96 6.26 -35.78
CA LYS A 130 6.00 5.25 -36.00
C LYS A 130 7.34 5.92 -36.25
N PHE A 131 8.36 5.45 -35.53
CA PHE A 131 9.75 5.78 -35.78
C PHE A 131 10.34 4.87 -36.86
N LYS A 132 11.28 5.40 -37.63
CA LYS A 132 11.97 4.64 -38.71
C LYS A 132 12.69 3.40 -38.18
N ARG A 133 13.20 3.48 -36.94
CA ARG A 133 13.87 2.42 -36.20
C ARG A 133 13.44 2.51 -34.72
N PRO A 134 13.66 1.47 -33.90
CA PRO A 134 13.50 1.59 -32.46
C PRO A 134 14.31 2.77 -31.90
N VAL A 135 13.79 3.41 -30.86
CA VAL A 135 14.36 4.57 -30.17
C VAL A 135 14.07 4.46 -28.67
N ILE A 136 14.74 5.27 -27.86
CA ILE A 136 14.40 5.45 -26.44
C ILE A 136 13.69 6.80 -26.32
N ALA A 137 12.37 6.79 -26.31
CA ALA A 137 11.56 8.01 -26.17
C ALA A 137 11.54 8.44 -24.69
N ARG A 138 12.01 9.65 -24.41
CA ARG A 138 12.19 10.16 -23.04
C ARG A 138 11.20 11.25 -22.67
N SER A 139 10.83 12.09 -23.63
CA SER A 139 9.84 13.13 -23.40
C SER A 139 8.99 13.36 -24.64
N ILE A 140 7.78 13.86 -24.38
CA ILE A 140 6.79 14.19 -25.40
C ILE A 140 6.28 15.62 -25.15
N THR A 141 6.32 16.44 -26.18
CA THR A 141 5.88 17.83 -26.14
C THR A 141 4.62 17.99 -26.98
N PHE A 142 3.62 18.63 -26.38
CA PHE A 142 2.39 19.03 -27.05
C PHE A 142 2.42 20.53 -27.27
N GLY A 143 2.39 20.94 -28.54
CA GLY A 143 2.13 22.34 -28.88
C GLY A 143 0.66 22.69 -28.72
N LYS A 144 0.35 23.98 -28.71
CA LYS A 144 -0.99 24.50 -28.49
C LYS A 144 -1.31 25.63 -29.45
N TYR A 145 -2.61 25.90 -29.60
CA TYR A 145 -3.09 27.08 -30.28
C TYR A 145 -2.73 28.35 -29.52
N HIS A 146 -2.62 29.48 -30.23
CA HIS A 146 -2.32 30.79 -29.63
C HIS A 146 -3.43 31.34 -28.73
N GLN A 147 -4.58 30.66 -28.64
CA GLN A 147 -5.65 30.91 -27.68
C GLN A 147 -6.04 29.61 -26.97
N SER A 148 -6.62 29.71 -25.77
CA SER A 148 -7.20 28.54 -25.10
C SER A 148 -8.30 27.93 -25.96
N HIS A 149 -8.41 26.60 -25.95
CA HIS A 149 -9.32 25.91 -26.85
C HIS A 149 -9.98 24.72 -26.17
N VAL A 150 -11.31 24.63 -26.27
CA VAL A 150 -12.14 23.61 -25.60
C VAL A 150 -11.80 22.17 -25.99
N CYS A 151 -11.28 21.96 -27.21
CA CYS A 151 -10.80 20.66 -27.70
C CYS A 151 -9.45 20.20 -27.13
N ASN A 152 -8.77 21.02 -26.31
CA ASN A 152 -7.51 20.60 -25.68
C ASN A 152 -7.74 19.37 -24.79
N LEU A 153 -6.77 18.46 -24.79
CA LEU A 153 -6.84 17.19 -24.06
C LEU A 153 -6.72 17.44 -22.55
N LYS A 154 -7.84 17.41 -21.85
CA LYS A 154 -7.90 17.44 -20.39
C LYS A 154 -7.34 16.17 -19.77
N GLU A 155 -7.49 15.04 -20.46
CA GLU A 155 -6.95 13.74 -20.03
C GLU A 155 -6.61 12.89 -21.25
N PHE A 156 -5.45 12.23 -21.23
CA PHE A 156 -4.98 11.32 -22.26
C PHE A 156 -3.94 10.33 -21.74
N LYS A 157 -3.73 9.26 -22.51
CA LYS A 157 -2.66 8.28 -22.29
C LYS A 157 -1.69 8.26 -23.45
N VAL A 158 -0.45 7.94 -23.17
CA VAL A 158 0.60 7.66 -24.14
C VAL A 158 1.06 6.23 -23.92
N LEU A 159 0.88 5.39 -24.91
CA LEU A 159 1.35 4.01 -24.93
C LEU A 159 2.54 3.88 -25.87
N GLY A 160 3.47 2.97 -25.61
CA GLY A 160 4.59 2.71 -26.51
C GLY A 160 5.01 1.25 -26.55
N GLY A 161 5.49 0.81 -27.70
CA GLY A 161 5.88 -0.58 -27.93
C GLY A 161 6.75 -0.73 -29.19
N LEU A 162 7.30 -1.93 -29.36
CA LEU A 162 8.07 -2.29 -30.56
C LEU A 162 7.19 -2.76 -31.72
N ASP A 163 5.96 -3.20 -31.43
CA ASP A 163 4.98 -3.64 -32.40
C ASP A 163 3.57 -3.16 -31.96
N LEU A 164 2.58 -3.29 -32.85
CA LEU A 164 1.19 -2.87 -32.60
C LEU A 164 0.27 -3.96 -32.08
N GLU A 165 0.62 -5.22 -32.30
CA GLU A 165 -0.22 -6.39 -32.00
C GLU A 165 -0.04 -6.86 -30.55
N SER A 166 0.94 -6.30 -29.88
CA SER A 166 1.28 -6.51 -28.49
C SER A 166 0.64 -5.54 -27.50
N ASP A 167 0.65 -5.95 -26.23
CA ASP A 167 0.37 -5.05 -25.11
C ASP A 167 1.44 -3.96 -25.04
N MET A 168 1.14 -2.76 -25.56
CA MET A 168 1.96 -1.57 -25.42
C MET A 168 2.04 -1.13 -23.95
N LEU A 169 3.18 -0.59 -23.55
CA LEU A 169 3.40 -0.07 -22.20
C LEU A 169 2.80 1.34 -22.06
N GLU A 170 2.08 1.60 -20.97
CA GLU A 170 1.69 2.96 -20.60
C GLU A 170 2.92 3.78 -20.18
N LEU A 171 3.32 4.72 -21.05
CA LEU A 171 4.46 5.59 -20.85
C LEU A 171 4.09 6.85 -20.06
N PHE A 172 2.84 7.32 -20.20
CA PHE A 172 2.33 8.51 -19.51
C PHE A 172 0.80 8.48 -19.42
N HIS A 173 0.25 8.96 -18.31
CA HIS A 173 -1.17 9.26 -18.14
C HIS A 173 -1.30 10.58 -17.39
N GLY A 174 -1.95 11.56 -18.02
CA GLY A 174 -2.15 12.88 -17.46
C GLY A 174 -3.02 13.73 -18.36
N GLY A 175 -2.85 15.05 -18.30
CA GLY A 175 -3.65 16.02 -19.04
C GLY A 175 -2.88 17.29 -19.36
N LEU A 176 -3.30 18.01 -20.40
CA LEU A 176 -2.80 19.34 -20.72
C LEU A 176 -3.54 20.39 -19.89
N LYS A 177 -2.87 21.50 -19.58
CA LYS A 177 -3.55 22.72 -19.13
C LYS A 177 -4.28 23.39 -20.29
N ASN A 178 -5.41 24.02 -20.04
CA ASN A 178 -6.12 24.80 -21.06
C ASN A 178 -5.55 26.23 -21.21
N ASP A 179 -4.30 26.33 -21.64
CA ASP A 179 -3.61 27.58 -21.93
C ASP A 179 -2.93 27.52 -23.32
N THR A 180 -2.05 28.47 -23.61
CA THR A 180 -1.36 28.61 -24.91
C THR A 180 0.08 28.11 -24.89
N LYS A 181 0.58 27.67 -23.73
CA LYS A 181 1.98 27.29 -23.54
C LYS A 181 2.16 25.82 -23.93
N SER A 182 3.18 25.53 -24.74
CA SER A 182 3.53 24.14 -25.03
C SER A 182 3.94 23.42 -23.74
N GLU A 183 3.55 22.16 -23.60
CA GLU A 183 3.83 21.36 -22.41
C GLU A 183 4.64 20.13 -22.79
N THR A 184 5.67 19.83 -22.01
CA THR A 184 6.53 18.65 -22.18
C THR A 184 6.37 17.74 -20.97
N PHE A 185 6.22 16.45 -21.23
CA PHE A 185 6.06 15.42 -20.21
C PHE A 185 7.15 14.38 -20.36
N ASP A 186 7.69 13.95 -19.23
CA ASP A 186 8.60 12.80 -19.19
C ASP A 186 7.80 11.52 -19.44
N LEU A 187 8.29 10.72 -20.39
CA LEU A 187 7.78 9.40 -20.70
C LEU A 187 8.50 8.38 -19.83
N LYS A 188 7.72 7.46 -19.24
CA LYS A 188 8.25 6.29 -18.55
C LYS A 188 8.95 5.39 -19.57
N HIS A 189 10.27 5.47 -19.58
CA HIS A 189 11.14 4.69 -20.46
C HIS A 189 11.96 3.63 -19.69
N GLN A 190 11.68 3.47 -18.39
CA GLN A 190 12.34 2.51 -17.52
C GLN A 190 11.29 1.66 -16.78
N TYR A 191 11.56 0.36 -16.70
CA TYR A 191 10.78 -0.60 -15.93
C TYR A 191 11.74 -1.51 -15.15
N LYS A 192 11.69 -1.43 -13.81
CA LYS A 192 12.71 -2.03 -12.92
C LYS A 192 14.12 -1.56 -13.34
N ASN A 193 15.01 -2.48 -13.72
CA ASN A 193 16.37 -2.19 -14.18
C ASN A 193 16.50 -2.20 -15.72
N MET A 194 15.38 -2.28 -16.44
CA MET A 194 15.36 -2.37 -17.89
C MET A 194 14.88 -1.06 -18.50
N ILE A 195 15.47 -0.71 -19.65
CA ILE A 195 15.06 0.43 -20.47
C ILE A 195 14.18 -0.09 -21.59
N VAL A 196 13.09 0.61 -21.85
CA VAL A 196 12.06 0.17 -22.80
C VAL A 196 12.27 0.88 -24.13
N PRO A 197 12.79 0.19 -25.17
CA PRO A 197 12.82 0.74 -26.52
C PRO A 197 11.41 0.75 -27.12
N VAL A 198 11.12 1.76 -27.92
CA VAL A 198 9.84 1.90 -28.62
C VAL A 198 10.08 2.15 -30.10
N GLN A 199 9.21 1.60 -30.94
CA GLN A 199 9.13 1.92 -32.36
C GLN A 199 7.80 2.60 -32.70
N TYR A 200 6.77 2.35 -31.91
CA TYR A 200 5.45 2.94 -32.03
C TYR A 200 5.10 3.67 -30.74
N ILE A 201 4.44 4.83 -30.88
CA ILE A 201 3.78 5.51 -29.77
C ILE A 201 2.32 5.73 -30.17
N LYS A 202 1.39 5.34 -29.31
CA LYS A 202 -0.06 5.49 -29.48
C LYS A 202 -0.59 6.45 -28.42
N ILE A 203 -1.19 7.55 -28.87
CA ILE A 203 -1.80 8.55 -28.00
C ILE A 203 -3.31 8.32 -27.99
N ILE A 204 -3.87 8.17 -26.80
CA ILE A 204 -5.30 7.87 -26.58
C ILE A 204 -5.91 9.03 -25.78
N PRO A 205 -6.64 9.94 -26.44
CA PRO A 205 -7.47 10.93 -25.76
C PRO A 205 -8.54 10.28 -24.89
N LEU A 206 -8.75 10.81 -23.68
CA LEU A 206 -9.77 10.35 -22.75
C LEU A 206 -10.80 11.44 -22.46
N ALA A 207 -10.36 12.68 -22.27
CA ALA A 207 -11.23 13.83 -22.03
C ALA A 207 -10.73 15.10 -22.70
N ALA A 208 -11.66 15.92 -23.21
CA ALA A 208 -11.41 17.30 -23.62
C ALA A 208 -11.91 18.27 -22.53
N TYR A 209 -11.49 19.53 -22.57
CA TYR A 209 -12.00 20.56 -21.65
C TYR A 209 -13.48 20.88 -21.89
N GLY A 210 -13.90 20.90 -23.15
CA GLY A 210 -15.31 20.96 -23.52
C GLY A 210 -15.85 19.55 -23.68
N SER A 211 -16.74 19.11 -22.78
CA SER A 211 -17.35 17.78 -22.79
C SER A 211 -18.11 17.46 -24.09
N SER A 212 -18.58 18.48 -24.80
CA SER A 212 -19.29 18.34 -26.08
C SER A 212 -18.39 18.40 -27.31
N PHE A 213 -17.09 18.60 -27.16
CA PHE A 213 -16.17 18.85 -28.28
C PHE A 213 -15.24 17.66 -28.56
N ASN A 214 -14.80 17.55 -29.82
CA ASN A 214 -13.87 16.52 -30.26
C ASN A 214 -12.47 16.73 -29.67
N TYR A 215 -11.68 15.66 -29.64
CA TYR A 215 -10.30 15.69 -29.18
C TYR A 215 -9.42 16.38 -30.21
N SER A 216 -8.43 17.17 -29.78
CA SER A 216 -7.48 17.78 -30.71
C SER A 216 -6.06 17.79 -30.20
N ILE A 217 -5.12 17.54 -31.12
CA ILE A 217 -3.67 17.66 -30.91
C ILE A 217 -3.17 18.65 -31.96
N TRP A 218 -2.52 19.72 -31.51
CA TRP A 218 -2.05 20.80 -32.40
C TRP A 218 -0.69 20.52 -32.99
N TYR A 219 0.22 20.05 -32.15
CA TYR A 219 1.59 19.71 -32.52
C TYR A 219 2.11 18.66 -31.55
N LEU A 220 2.97 17.79 -32.05
CA LEU A 220 3.62 16.76 -31.27
C LEU A 220 5.12 16.74 -31.59
N GLU A 221 5.95 16.71 -30.56
CA GLU A 221 7.40 16.48 -30.68
C GLU A 221 7.80 15.40 -29.69
N VAL A 222 8.61 14.44 -30.12
CA VAL A 222 9.16 13.43 -29.21
C VAL A 222 10.67 13.60 -29.17
N ARG A 223 11.23 13.61 -27.96
CA ARG A 223 12.66 13.68 -27.75
C ARG A 223 13.19 12.44 -27.03
N GLY A 224 14.43 12.10 -27.33
CA GLY A 224 15.12 11.00 -26.69
C GLY A 224 16.35 10.56 -27.48
N ILE A 225 16.69 9.28 -27.37
CA ILE A 225 17.94 8.73 -27.91
C ILE A 225 17.65 7.91 -29.17
N SER A 226 18.32 8.28 -30.26
CA SER A 226 18.29 7.60 -31.56
C SER A 226 19.66 7.05 -31.98
N ASP A 227 20.70 7.22 -31.15
CA ASP A 227 22.05 6.72 -31.43
C ASP A 227 22.01 5.20 -31.61
N ARG A 228 22.50 4.75 -32.77
CA ARG A 228 22.37 3.35 -33.19
C ARG A 228 23.12 2.40 -32.28
N SER A 229 24.27 2.78 -31.75
CA SER A 229 25.08 1.91 -30.89
C SER A 229 24.39 1.70 -29.54
N ILE A 230 23.87 2.78 -28.96
CA ILE A 230 23.18 2.77 -27.67
C ILE A 230 21.85 2.03 -27.78
N VAL A 231 21.03 2.37 -28.78
CA VAL A 231 19.72 1.74 -28.97
C VAL A 231 19.87 0.24 -29.25
N ASN A 232 20.85 -0.18 -30.06
CA ASN A 232 21.08 -1.61 -30.30
C ASN A 232 21.46 -2.35 -29.01
N LYS A 233 22.32 -1.75 -28.17
CA LYS A 233 22.69 -2.33 -26.87
C LYS A 233 21.46 -2.48 -25.97
N VAL A 234 20.66 -1.42 -25.83
CA VAL A 234 19.41 -1.44 -25.05
C VAL A 234 18.41 -2.46 -25.61
N PHE A 235 18.31 -2.57 -26.92
CA PHE A 235 17.42 -3.54 -27.56
C PHE A 235 17.86 -4.98 -27.28
N GLN A 236 19.17 -5.26 -27.24
CA GLN A 236 19.68 -6.57 -26.85
C GLN A 236 19.41 -6.86 -25.37
N GLU A 237 19.74 -5.93 -24.47
CA GLU A 237 19.45 -6.05 -23.03
C GLU A 237 17.95 -6.26 -22.77
N TYR A 238 17.09 -5.59 -23.53
CA TYR A 238 15.64 -5.74 -23.47
C TYR A 238 15.20 -7.16 -23.91
N LYS A 239 15.80 -7.72 -24.96
CA LYS A 239 15.54 -9.09 -25.41
C LYS A 239 15.98 -10.11 -24.36
N ASP A 240 17.19 -9.96 -23.83
CA ASP A 240 17.75 -10.87 -22.82
C ASP A 240 16.88 -10.83 -21.55
N PHE A 241 16.44 -9.64 -21.11
CA PHE A 241 15.51 -9.50 -19.99
C PHE A 241 14.18 -10.19 -20.24
N LYS A 242 13.57 -9.98 -21.42
CA LYS A 242 12.31 -10.64 -21.79
C LYS A 242 12.43 -12.16 -21.74
N GLU A 243 13.53 -12.69 -22.26
CA GLU A 243 13.80 -14.11 -22.25
C GLU A 243 13.92 -14.64 -20.82
N ALA A 244 14.71 -13.99 -19.98
CA ALA A 244 14.87 -14.36 -18.58
C ALA A 244 13.54 -14.32 -17.81
N GLU A 245 12.73 -13.27 -17.97
CA GLU A 245 11.44 -13.15 -17.29
C GLU A 245 10.43 -14.19 -17.79
N THR A 246 10.45 -14.51 -19.09
CA THR A 246 9.63 -15.58 -19.67
C THR A 246 9.97 -16.92 -19.04
N LEU A 247 11.27 -17.26 -18.96
CA LEU A 247 11.74 -18.49 -18.33
C LEU A 247 11.40 -18.53 -16.83
N ARG A 248 11.51 -17.40 -16.13
CA ARG A 248 11.10 -17.26 -14.73
C ARG A 248 9.60 -17.54 -14.54
N LEU A 249 8.76 -17.06 -15.45
CA LEU A 249 7.31 -17.33 -15.43
C LEU A 249 6.97 -18.79 -15.78
N CYS A 250 7.72 -19.43 -16.68
CA CYS A 250 7.65 -20.88 -16.90
C CYS A 250 7.92 -21.63 -15.60
N LEU A 251 9.03 -21.32 -14.91
CA LEU A 251 9.37 -21.91 -13.61
C LEU A 251 8.23 -21.71 -12.59
N LYS A 252 7.67 -20.49 -12.50
CA LYS A 252 6.53 -20.19 -11.62
C LYS A 252 5.32 -21.07 -11.95
N TYR A 253 4.96 -21.18 -13.23
CA TYR A 253 3.82 -21.98 -13.68
C TYR A 253 3.98 -23.45 -13.33
N PHE A 254 5.11 -24.06 -13.68
CA PHE A 254 5.35 -25.48 -13.44
C PHE A 254 5.34 -25.81 -11.94
N ARG A 255 5.91 -24.93 -11.10
CA ARG A 255 5.83 -25.07 -9.64
C ARG A 255 4.38 -24.98 -9.13
N GLN A 256 3.60 -24.02 -9.60
CA GLN A 256 2.19 -23.86 -9.21
C GLN A 256 1.30 -25.04 -9.64
N LYS A 257 1.67 -25.73 -10.72
CA LYS A 257 0.98 -26.93 -11.19
C LYS A 257 1.57 -28.24 -10.64
N ASN A 258 2.52 -28.15 -9.71
CA ASN A 258 3.22 -29.29 -9.12
C ASN A 258 3.93 -30.19 -10.16
N MET A 259 4.33 -29.62 -11.30
CA MET A 259 5.11 -30.29 -12.35
C MET A 259 6.61 -30.15 -12.04
N MET A 260 7.04 -30.75 -10.94
CA MET A 260 8.38 -30.53 -10.37
C MET A 260 9.50 -31.16 -11.19
N ASP A 261 9.21 -32.22 -11.94
CA ASP A 261 10.09 -32.83 -12.93
C ASP A 261 10.53 -31.82 -14.00
N VAL A 262 9.56 -31.16 -14.66
CA VAL A 262 9.83 -30.13 -15.67
C VAL A 262 10.47 -28.89 -15.03
N PHE A 263 10.02 -28.51 -13.84
CA PHE A 263 10.59 -27.39 -13.08
C PHE A 263 12.09 -27.58 -12.84
N HIS A 264 12.51 -28.74 -12.33
CA HIS A 264 13.92 -29.02 -12.02
C HIS A 264 14.77 -29.11 -13.28
N VAL A 265 14.29 -29.76 -14.34
CA VAL A 265 14.99 -29.81 -15.63
C VAL A 265 15.23 -28.40 -16.17
N LEU A 266 14.19 -27.55 -16.16
CA LEU A 266 14.30 -26.18 -16.64
C LEU A 266 15.25 -25.37 -15.75
N LYS A 267 15.06 -25.40 -14.42
CA LYS A 267 15.87 -24.66 -13.44
C LYS A 267 17.36 -25.00 -13.51
N ASN A 268 17.72 -26.25 -13.78
CA ASN A 268 19.13 -26.68 -13.84
C ASN A 268 19.83 -26.27 -15.14
N ARG A 269 19.08 -25.87 -16.17
CA ARG A 269 19.62 -25.50 -17.48
C ARG A 269 19.60 -24.00 -17.76
N ILE A 270 18.87 -23.24 -16.96
CA ILE A 270 18.74 -21.79 -17.13
C ILE A 270 19.35 -21.09 -15.92
N ASP A 271 20.13 -20.04 -16.18
CA ASP A 271 20.68 -19.17 -15.13
C ASP A 271 19.64 -18.10 -14.74
N VAL A 272 18.46 -18.55 -14.31
CA VAL A 272 17.34 -17.68 -13.93
C VAL A 272 16.81 -18.11 -12.56
N HIS A 273 16.92 -17.21 -11.59
CA HIS A 273 16.35 -17.42 -10.27
C HIS A 273 14.85 -17.08 -10.25
N LEU A 274 14.01 -18.04 -9.82
CA LEU A 274 12.59 -17.80 -9.63
C LEU A 274 12.31 -16.77 -8.52
N GLU A 275 13.02 -16.91 -7.40
CA GLU A 275 12.84 -16.17 -6.14
C GLU A 275 14.08 -16.31 -5.24
N HIS A 276 14.07 -15.63 -4.10
CA HIS A 276 15.14 -15.72 -3.09
C HIS A 276 15.29 -17.15 -2.53
N PRO A 277 16.51 -17.65 -2.25
CA PRO A 277 16.71 -19.01 -1.72
C PRO A 277 15.93 -19.32 -0.43
N ILE A 278 15.81 -18.35 0.48
CA ILE A 278 15.03 -18.51 1.73
C ILE A 278 13.53 -18.72 1.42
N LEU A 279 12.98 -18.04 0.40
CA LEU A 279 11.60 -18.27 -0.05
C LEU A 279 11.43 -19.66 -0.66
N SER A 280 12.44 -20.13 -1.39
CA SER A 280 12.43 -21.50 -1.92
C SER A 280 12.46 -22.54 -0.80
N ASN A 281 13.21 -22.28 0.28
CA ASN A 281 13.20 -23.12 1.47
C ASN A 281 11.84 -23.09 2.18
N LEU A 282 11.21 -21.90 2.31
CA LEU A 282 9.86 -21.80 2.91
C LEU A 282 8.86 -22.69 2.18
N HIS A 283 8.81 -22.59 0.84
CA HIS A 283 7.94 -23.44 0.05
C HIS A 283 8.29 -24.93 0.23
N TYR A 284 9.57 -25.29 0.28
CA TYR A 284 9.96 -26.69 0.49
C TYR A 284 9.45 -27.21 1.84
N GLN A 285 9.73 -26.51 2.95
CA GLN A 285 9.27 -26.90 4.27
C GLN A 285 7.74 -26.97 4.35
N PHE A 286 7.06 -25.95 3.84
CA PHE A 286 5.62 -25.80 3.97
C PHE A 286 4.82 -26.69 2.99
N VAL A 287 5.17 -26.66 1.70
CA VAL A 287 4.40 -27.33 0.63
C VAL A 287 4.89 -28.75 0.38
N ALA A 288 6.21 -28.97 0.34
CA ALA A 288 6.75 -30.28 -0.03
C ALA A 288 6.86 -31.22 1.18
N CYS A 289 7.26 -30.70 2.35
CA CYS A 289 7.45 -31.50 3.56
C CYS A 289 6.29 -31.43 4.57
N GLY A 290 5.44 -30.40 4.51
CA GLY A 290 4.41 -30.16 5.54
C GLY A 290 4.98 -29.91 6.94
N ASN A 291 6.23 -29.44 7.04
CA ASN A 291 6.93 -29.19 8.30
C ASN A 291 6.67 -27.75 8.76
N PHE A 292 5.59 -27.56 9.53
CA PHE A 292 5.14 -26.23 9.97
C PHE A 292 6.10 -25.57 10.97
N ASP A 293 6.70 -26.34 11.89
CA ASP A 293 7.65 -25.81 12.88
C ASP A 293 8.89 -25.21 12.21
N ASN A 294 9.42 -25.87 11.17
CA ASN A 294 10.53 -25.32 10.40
C ASN A 294 10.07 -24.20 9.48
N ALA A 295 8.87 -24.26 8.91
CA ALA A 295 8.34 -23.17 8.11
C ALA A 295 8.24 -21.87 8.93
N GLU A 296 7.80 -21.94 10.20
CA GLU A 296 7.73 -20.77 11.09
C GLU A 296 9.12 -20.17 11.36
N LYS A 297 10.14 -21.01 11.59
CA LYS A 297 11.54 -20.55 11.71
C LYS A 297 12.02 -19.84 10.44
N VAL A 298 11.67 -20.36 9.27
CA VAL A 298 12.02 -19.74 7.98
C VAL A 298 11.28 -18.41 7.78
N VAL A 299 10.03 -18.29 8.24
CA VAL A 299 9.30 -17.00 8.21
C VAL A 299 10.02 -15.96 9.07
N LYS A 300 10.51 -16.34 10.24
CA LYS A 300 11.32 -15.45 11.08
C LYS A 300 12.63 -15.04 10.39
N GLU A 301 13.32 -15.98 9.75
CA GLU A 301 14.52 -15.69 8.95
C GLU A 301 14.24 -14.69 7.81
N LEU A 302 13.11 -14.84 7.11
CA LEU A 302 12.67 -13.90 6.07
C LEU A 302 12.40 -12.49 6.62
N TYR A 303 11.83 -12.40 7.83
CA TYR A 303 11.61 -11.14 8.53
C TYR A 303 12.93 -10.48 8.91
N ASP A 304 13.83 -11.21 9.56
CA ASP A 304 15.14 -10.72 9.98
C ASP A 304 16.01 -10.29 8.78
N ALA A 305 15.86 -10.97 7.64
CA ALA A 305 16.52 -10.63 6.38
C ALA A 305 15.81 -9.52 5.58
N ASN A 306 14.75 -8.90 6.12
CA ASN A 306 13.97 -7.82 5.47
C ASN A 306 13.41 -8.18 4.09
N ILE A 307 13.19 -9.46 3.78
CA ILE A 307 12.75 -9.91 2.45
C ILE A 307 11.36 -9.39 2.11
N PHE A 308 10.49 -9.22 3.11
CA PHE A 308 9.13 -8.70 2.93
C PHE A 308 9.02 -7.18 3.01
N GLN A 309 10.08 -6.45 3.37
CA GLN A 309 9.99 -5.02 3.67
C GLN A 309 9.42 -4.21 2.49
N ALA A 310 9.96 -4.43 1.29
CA ALA A 310 9.50 -3.74 0.08
C ALA A 310 8.03 -4.03 -0.28
N TYR A 311 7.47 -5.15 0.18
CA TYR A 311 6.06 -5.46 0.05
C TYR A 311 5.24 -4.76 1.13
N CYS A 312 5.69 -4.78 2.38
CA CYS A 312 5.06 -4.08 3.49
C CYS A 312 4.96 -2.57 3.23
N ASP A 313 6.03 -1.95 2.72
CA ASP A 313 6.07 -0.52 2.38
C ASP A 313 5.01 -0.12 1.33
N LYS A 314 4.63 -1.07 0.46
CA LYS A 314 3.66 -0.87 -0.62
C LYS A 314 2.25 -1.32 -0.26
N SER A 315 2.09 -1.94 0.91
CA SER A 315 0.82 -2.49 1.37
C SER A 315 0.13 -1.48 2.29
N PRO A 316 -0.88 -0.74 1.82
CA PRO A 316 -1.60 0.17 2.70
C PRO A 316 -2.35 -0.61 3.78
N TYR A 317 -2.20 -0.21 5.04
CA TYR A 317 -3.06 -0.71 6.10
C TYR A 317 -4.41 0.03 6.06
N VAL A 318 -5.50 -0.72 6.16
CA VAL A 318 -6.85 -0.16 6.26
C VAL A 318 -7.42 -0.58 7.60
N ALA A 319 -7.65 0.37 8.49
CA ALA A 319 -8.32 0.11 9.75
C ALA A 319 -9.78 -0.27 9.47
N HIS A 320 -10.18 -1.48 9.85
CA HIS A 320 -11.55 -1.94 9.71
C HIS A 320 -12.21 -2.03 11.08
N TRP A 321 -13.11 -1.10 11.36
CA TRP A 321 -13.86 -1.10 12.61
C TRP A 321 -14.98 -2.13 12.55
N LYS A 322 -15.04 -3.00 13.56
CA LYS A 322 -16.09 -3.99 13.71
C LYS A 322 -16.63 -3.93 15.12
N HIS A 323 -17.94 -3.79 15.24
CA HIS A 323 -18.60 -3.94 16.53
C HIS A 323 -18.52 -5.41 16.99
N LEU A 324 -17.90 -5.63 18.14
CA LEU A 324 -17.84 -6.95 18.76
C LEU A 324 -19.16 -7.20 19.49
N LYS A 325 -19.78 -8.36 19.24
CA LYS A 325 -20.95 -8.84 19.97
C LYS A 325 -20.47 -9.91 20.94
N PRO A 326 -20.41 -9.64 22.25
CA PRO A 326 -19.97 -10.61 23.24
C PRO A 326 -20.86 -11.86 23.20
N THR A 327 -20.27 -13.02 23.46
CA THR A 327 -20.94 -14.33 23.40
C THR A 327 -21.35 -14.87 24.78
N GLY A 328 -20.90 -14.24 25.87
CA GLY A 328 -21.13 -14.71 27.24
C GLY A 328 -22.51 -14.41 27.82
N GLU A 329 -22.97 -15.26 28.74
CA GLU A 329 -24.26 -15.15 29.44
C GLU A 329 -24.27 -14.11 30.58
N GLN A 330 -23.09 -13.71 31.08
CA GLN A 330 -22.92 -12.80 32.24
C GLN A 330 -23.30 -11.33 31.95
N GLY A 331 -23.84 -11.04 30.77
CA GLY A 331 -24.18 -9.69 30.34
C GLY A 331 -22.95 -8.90 29.88
N ALA A 332 -23.14 -7.60 29.66
CA ALA A 332 -22.09 -6.65 29.30
C ALA A 332 -22.29 -5.39 30.14
N PRO A 333 -21.24 -4.60 30.41
CA PRO A 333 -21.38 -3.32 31.09
C PRO A 333 -22.41 -2.44 30.37
N CYS A 334 -23.21 -1.72 31.14
CA CYS A 334 -24.18 -0.77 30.60
C CYS A 334 -23.51 0.35 29.77
N GLY A 335 -24.31 1.07 28.97
CA GLY A 335 -23.86 2.27 28.28
C GLY A 335 -23.38 3.32 29.30
N ARG A 336 -22.16 3.81 29.14
CA ARG A 336 -21.48 4.66 30.14
C ARG A 336 -20.53 5.66 29.51
N GLY A 337 -20.47 6.87 30.05
CA GLY A 337 -19.49 7.92 29.71
C GLY A 337 -18.44 8.09 30.80
N GLY A 338 -17.27 8.65 30.47
CA GLY A 338 -16.22 8.96 31.46
C GLY A 338 -15.58 7.76 32.18
N HIS A 339 -15.86 6.53 31.74
CA HIS A 339 -15.23 5.30 32.21
C HIS A 339 -13.77 5.23 31.76
N GLN A 340 -12.97 4.38 32.40
CA GLN A 340 -11.59 4.13 31.97
C GLN A 340 -11.38 2.69 31.59
N MET A 341 -10.46 2.48 30.64
CA MET A 341 -10.14 1.20 30.07
C MET A 341 -8.63 1.00 30.04
N CYS A 342 -8.16 -0.21 30.37
CA CYS A 342 -6.77 -0.64 30.20
C CYS A 342 -6.75 -2.03 29.56
N ILE A 343 -5.66 -2.36 28.85
CA ILE A 343 -5.47 -3.66 28.23
C ILE A 343 -4.20 -4.32 28.78
N ASP A 344 -4.35 -5.54 29.27
CA ASP A 344 -3.26 -6.48 29.44
C ASP A 344 -3.09 -7.25 28.12
N VAL A 345 -2.03 -6.92 27.38
CA VAL A 345 -1.73 -7.54 26.09
C VAL A 345 -1.27 -8.98 26.24
N LYS A 346 -0.64 -9.32 27.37
CA LYS A 346 -0.09 -10.66 27.63
C LYS A 346 -1.22 -11.63 27.92
N GLU A 347 -2.13 -11.27 28.83
CA GLU A 347 -3.31 -12.07 29.18
C GLU A 347 -4.50 -11.82 28.24
N LYS A 348 -4.35 -10.92 27.25
CA LYS A 348 -5.38 -10.56 26.26
C LYS A 348 -6.72 -10.18 26.91
N THR A 349 -6.63 -9.39 27.97
CA THR A 349 -7.77 -9.01 28.80
C THR A 349 -7.89 -7.49 28.85
N ILE A 350 -9.11 -6.96 28.69
CA ILE A 350 -9.42 -5.54 28.80
C ILE A 350 -10.17 -5.30 30.11
N TYR A 351 -9.70 -4.36 30.92
CA TYR A 351 -10.35 -3.95 32.17
C TYR A 351 -11.11 -2.65 31.98
N VAL A 352 -12.31 -2.54 32.54
CA VAL A 352 -13.16 -1.35 32.49
C VAL A 352 -13.66 -1.01 33.89
N LEU A 353 -13.45 0.23 34.33
CA LEU A 353 -13.86 0.71 35.65
C LEU A 353 -14.78 1.93 35.54
N GLY A 354 -15.87 1.90 36.31
CA GLY A 354 -16.74 3.03 36.60
C GLY A 354 -17.33 3.70 35.38
N GLY A 355 -17.50 5.03 35.46
CA GLY A 355 -18.17 5.86 34.46
C GLY A 355 -19.49 6.44 34.98
N TYR A 356 -20.29 7.00 34.07
CA TYR A 356 -21.60 7.60 34.34
C TYR A 356 -22.61 7.06 33.33
N ASP A 357 -23.72 6.50 33.77
CA ASP A 357 -24.72 5.85 32.91
C ASP A 357 -25.82 6.80 32.40
N GLY A 358 -25.81 8.05 32.85
CA GLY A 358 -26.88 9.03 32.59
C GLY A 358 -27.61 9.45 33.86
N GLY A 359 -27.58 8.63 34.92
CA GLY A 359 -28.19 8.90 36.22
C GLY A 359 -27.18 9.02 37.36
N GLU A 360 -26.23 8.08 37.45
CA GLU A 360 -25.29 8.01 38.57
C GLU A 360 -23.85 7.63 38.16
N ASP A 361 -22.90 7.98 39.03
CA ASP A 361 -21.53 7.48 38.92
C ASP A 361 -21.52 5.97 39.25
N LEU A 362 -20.81 5.19 38.45
CA LEU A 362 -20.73 3.74 38.58
C LEU A 362 -19.48 3.33 39.35
N GLY A 363 -19.62 2.32 40.22
CA GLY A 363 -18.53 1.69 40.97
C GLY A 363 -18.27 0.24 40.56
N ASP A 364 -18.81 -0.19 39.42
CA ASP A 364 -18.60 -1.54 38.92
C ASP A 364 -17.27 -1.67 38.17
N PHE A 365 -16.68 -2.86 38.26
CA PHE A 365 -15.41 -3.21 37.65
C PHE A 365 -15.56 -4.49 36.83
N TRP A 366 -15.25 -4.38 35.54
CA TRP A 366 -15.44 -5.44 34.55
C TRP A 366 -14.11 -5.81 33.89
N CYS A 367 -14.03 -7.03 33.39
CA CYS A 367 -13.04 -7.40 32.39
C CYS A 367 -13.66 -8.06 31.16
N TYR A 368 -12.99 -7.98 30.03
CA TYR A 368 -13.34 -8.61 28.77
C TYR A 368 -12.18 -9.45 28.27
N ASP A 369 -12.43 -10.74 28.09
CA ASP A 369 -11.49 -11.68 27.51
C ASP A 369 -11.61 -11.62 25.98
N ILE A 370 -10.51 -11.22 25.33
CA ILE A 370 -10.45 -11.03 23.87
C ILE A 370 -10.53 -12.37 23.13
N VAL A 371 -10.00 -13.45 23.72
CA VAL A 371 -9.95 -14.78 23.10
C VAL A 371 -11.34 -15.43 23.12
N SER A 372 -12.01 -15.40 24.26
CA SER A 372 -13.36 -15.98 24.42
C SER A 372 -14.50 -15.04 24.01
N ASN A 373 -14.20 -13.76 23.76
CA ASN A 373 -15.17 -12.73 23.37
C ASN A 373 -16.31 -12.60 24.41
N SER A 374 -15.96 -12.59 25.70
CA SER A 374 -16.93 -12.48 26.79
C SER A 374 -16.53 -11.46 27.85
N TRP A 375 -17.54 -10.84 28.46
CA TRP A 375 -17.40 -9.98 29.63
C TRP A 375 -17.54 -10.80 30.91
N HIS A 376 -16.83 -10.36 31.94
CA HIS A 376 -16.91 -10.87 33.30
C HIS A 376 -16.97 -9.69 34.28
N LEU A 377 -17.92 -9.75 35.21
CA LEU A 377 -18.01 -8.78 36.29
C LEU A 377 -17.03 -9.19 37.38
N LEU A 378 -16.05 -8.32 37.67
CA LEU A 378 -15.08 -8.54 38.74
C LEU A 378 -15.62 -8.02 40.08
N SER A 379 -16.31 -6.88 40.07
CA SER A 379 -16.97 -6.32 41.24
C SER A 379 -18.18 -5.48 40.82
N SER A 380 -19.33 -5.66 41.47
CA SER A 380 -20.51 -4.81 41.27
C SER A 380 -20.40 -3.46 41.98
N ASP A 381 -19.57 -3.39 43.02
CA ASP A 381 -19.31 -2.19 43.82
C ASP A 381 -17.91 -2.29 44.43
N THR A 382 -16.96 -1.57 43.84
CA THR A 382 -15.57 -1.58 44.29
C THR A 382 -15.40 -0.98 45.67
N GLU A 383 -16.30 -0.11 46.15
CA GLU A 383 -16.20 0.47 47.49
C GLU A 383 -16.38 -0.60 48.58
N SER A 384 -17.36 -1.50 48.39
CA SER A 384 -17.56 -2.68 49.24
C SER A 384 -16.34 -3.60 49.28
N ASP A 385 -15.53 -3.59 48.23
CA ASP A 385 -14.27 -4.35 48.12
C ASP A 385 -13.03 -3.55 48.59
N LYS A 386 -13.23 -2.48 49.37
CA LYS A 386 -12.19 -1.56 49.86
C LYS A 386 -11.43 -0.82 48.75
N GLY A 387 -12.05 -0.73 47.59
CA GLY A 387 -11.56 -0.03 46.43
C GLY A 387 -12.09 1.39 46.33
N PRO A 388 -11.90 2.00 45.15
CA PRO A 388 -12.45 3.31 44.88
C PRO A 388 -13.97 3.32 44.97
N GLY A 389 -14.55 4.40 45.53
CA GLY A 389 -15.99 4.66 45.40
C GLY A 389 -16.42 4.88 43.93
N PRO A 390 -17.73 4.78 43.63
CA PRO A 390 -18.28 4.99 42.28
C PRO A 390 -17.78 6.28 41.66
N ARG A 391 -17.32 6.31 40.40
CA ARG A 391 -16.66 7.49 39.83
C ARG A 391 -16.68 7.57 38.30
N SER A 392 -16.69 8.80 37.77
CA SER A 392 -16.48 9.12 36.36
C SER A 392 -15.36 10.15 36.15
N CYS A 393 -14.86 10.28 34.92
CA CYS A 393 -13.80 11.22 34.51
C CYS A 393 -12.48 11.10 35.29
N HIS A 394 -12.27 9.93 35.89
CA HIS A 394 -11.01 9.51 36.52
C HIS A 394 -10.02 9.04 35.45
N ARG A 395 -8.80 8.66 35.84
CA ARG A 395 -7.86 7.93 34.98
C ARG A 395 -7.44 6.60 35.60
N MET A 396 -7.15 5.65 34.72
CA MET A 396 -6.61 4.34 35.06
C MET A 396 -5.42 4.01 34.15
N CYS A 397 -4.35 3.42 34.70
CA CYS A 397 -3.23 2.87 33.93
C CYS A 397 -2.84 1.48 34.43
N TYR A 398 -2.28 0.64 33.56
CA TYR A 398 -1.86 -0.74 33.86
C TYR A 398 -0.33 -0.85 33.81
N ASP A 399 0.27 -1.42 34.86
CA ASP A 399 1.69 -1.80 34.88
C ASP A 399 1.88 -3.30 34.53
N PRO A 400 2.39 -3.63 33.35
CA PRO A 400 2.69 -5.02 32.97
C PRO A 400 3.79 -5.71 33.80
N ARG A 401 4.61 -4.97 34.57
CA ARG A 401 5.63 -5.62 35.41
C ARG A 401 5.07 -6.14 36.72
N THR A 402 4.23 -5.33 37.37
CA THR A 402 3.68 -5.67 38.68
C THR A 402 2.35 -6.37 38.57
N ASP A 403 1.69 -6.31 37.41
CA ASP A 403 0.29 -6.69 37.20
C ASP A 403 -0.63 -5.89 38.12
N ALA A 404 -0.54 -4.56 38.02
CA ALA A 404 -1.31 -3.65 38.85
C ALA A 404 -2.02 -2.58 38.02
N LEU A 405 -3.23 -2.20 38.42
CA LEU A 405 -3.96 -1.06 37.87
C LEU A 405 -3.92 0.08 38.87
N PHE A 406 -3.60 1.29 38.44
CA PHE A 406 -3.61 2.48 39.28
C PHE A 406 -4.76 3.40 38.87
N VAL A 407 -5.48 3.96 39.85
CA VAL A 407 -6.69 4.74 39.63
C VAL A 407 -6.62 6.05 40.41
N LEU A 408 -6.79 7.17 39.71
CA LEU A 408 -6.70 8.51 40.29
C LEU A 408 -7.84 9.42 39.81
N GLY A 409 -8.28 10.27 40.73
CA GLY A 409 -9.18 11.37 40.45
C GLY A 409 -10.62 10.92 40.19
N ARG A 410 -11.49 11.93 39.98
CA ARG A 410 -12.91 11.77 39.65
C ARG A 410 -13.58 13.13 39.50
N TYR A 411 -14.63 13.17 38.69
CA TYR A 411 -15.55 14.32 38.69
C TYR A 411 -16.47 14.26 39.90
N VAL A 412 -16.77 15.43 40.47
CA VAL A 412 -17.77 15.59 41.54
C VAL A 412 -18.57 16.85 41.22
N GLY A 413 -19.89 16.72 41.16
CA GLY A 413 -20.77 17.87 40.93
C GLY A 413 -20.64 18.92 42.04
N GLN A 414 -20.74 20.20 41.68
CA GLN A 414 -20.74 21.32 42.64
C GLN A 414 -22.10 21.48 43.34
N THR A 415 -22.55 20.47 44.09
CA THR A 415 -23.67 20.64 45.01
C THR A 415 -23.14 21.03 46.39
N LEU A 416 -23.60 22.19 46.90
CA LEU A 416 -23.15 22.79 48.17
C LEU A 416 -23.39 21.90 49.42
N GLN A 417 -24.12 20.79 49.29
CA GLN A 417 -24.60 19.96 50.41
C GLN A 417 -23.82 18.65 50.63
N SER A 418 -22.88 18.28 49.75
CA SER A 418 -22.08 17.06 49.94
C SER A 418 -20.80 17.33 50.75
N SER A 419 -20.38 16.35 51.55
CA SER A 419 -19.07 16.36 52.19
C SER A 419 -17.95 16.49 51.15
N PRO A 420 -16.81 17.15 51.47
CA PRO A 420 -15.66 17.18 50.58
C PRO A 420 -15.22 15.77 50.24
N VAL A 421 -15.12 15.47 48.95
CA VAL A 421 -14.51 14.22 48.48
C VAL A 421 -13.01 14.48 48.38
N GLU A 422 -12.21 13.61 48.98
CA GLU A 422 -10.76 13.75 49.02
C GLU A 422 -10.10 13.22 47.73
N SER A 423 -8.88 13.69 47.45
CA SER A 423 -8.08 13.24 46.29
C SER A 423 -7.43 11.89 46.54
N ASP A 424 -8.26 10.84 46.57
CA ASP A 424 -7.84 9.47 46.80
C ASP A 424 -7.00 8.89 45.64
N PHE A 425 -6.13 7.91 45.95
CA PHE A 425 -5.32 7.19 44.98
C PHE A 425 -5.29 5.70 45.31
N PHE A 426 -5.65 4.87 44.35
CA PHE A 426 -5.84 3.43 44.53
C PHE A 426 -4.99 2.60 43.57
N MET A 427 -4.68 1.39 44.00
CA MET A 427 -4.10 0.34 43.18
C MET A 427 -4.94 -0.93 43.28
N TYR A 428 -5.17 -1.61 42.15
CA TYR A 428 -5.68 -2.98 42.11
C TYR A 428 -4.53 -3.94 41.83
N ASP A 429 -4.29 -4.89 42.73
CA ASP A 429 -3.34 -5.98 42.52
C ASP A 429 -4.06 -7.12 41.79
N LEU A 430 -3.72 -7.36 40.52
CA LEU A 430 -4.36 -8.41 39.70
C LEU A 430 -3.97 -9.82 40.17
N LYS A 431 -2.81 -9.99 40.81
CA LYS A 431 -2.38 -11.30 41.32
C LYS A 431 -3.16 -11.68 42.57
N GLN A 432 -3.44 -10.71 43.42
CA GLN A 432 -4.20 -10.91 44.66
C GLN A 432 -5.70 -10.69 44.49
N ASN A 433 -6.12 -10.11 43.37
CA ASN A 433 -7.50 -9.71 43.08
C ASN A 433 -8.08 -8.79 44.18
N LYS A 434 -7.31 -7.76 44.58
CA LYS A 434 -7.63 -6.88 45.71
C LYS A 434 -7.27 -5.43 45.45
N TRP A 435 -8.12 -4.54 45.96
CA TRP A 435 -7.84 -3.11 46.03
C TRP A 435 -6.95 -2.77 47.23
N ILE A 436 -6.07 -1.80 47.01
CA ILE A 436 -5.18 -1.20 48.01
C ILE A 436 -5.27 0.32 47.84
N GLN A 437 -5.70 1.01 48.91
CA GLN A 437 -5.62 2.46 48.95
C GLN A 437 -4.17 2.87 49.18
N LEU A 438 -3.57 3.58 48.22
CA LEU A 438 -2.21 4.08 48.31
C LEU A 438 -2.15 5.39 49.08
N CYS A 439 -3.15 6.25 48.88
CA CYS A 439 -3.27 7.53 49.54
C CYS A 439 -4.75 7.93 49.68
N ASP A 440 -5.12 8.51 50.81
CA ASP A 440 -6.46 9.07 51.05
C ASP A 440 -6.58 10.52 50.59
N HIS A 441 -5.46 11.26 50.53
CA HIS A 441 -5.44 12.65 50.09
C HIS A 441 -4.09 13.05 49.47
N THR A 442 -3.93 12.79 48.17
CA THR A 442 -2.68 12.99 47.42
C THR A 442 -2.07 14.38 47.56
N ALA A 443 -2.87 15.46 47.59
CA ALA A 443 -2.38 16.83 47.76
C ALA A 443 -1.62 17.11 49.07
N LYS A 444 -1.91 16.38 50.15
CA LYS A 444 -1.17 16.48 51.43
C LYS A 444 0.20 15.82 51.36
N HIS A 445 0.42 15.00 50.33
CA HIS A 445 1.63 14.22 50.12
C HIS A 445 2.38 14.68 48.85
N GLY A 446 2.23 15.95 48.46
CA GLY A 446 2.92 16.55 47.30
C GLY A 446 2.33 16.18 45.94
N GLY A 447 1.26 15.39 45.91
CA GLY A 447 0.55 14.99 44.70
C GLY A 447 -0.53 16.00 44.25
N PRO A 448 -1.30 15.65 43.22
CA PRO A 448 -2.35 16.52 42.69
C PRO A 448 -3.54 16.69 43.67
N GLU A 449 -4.21 17.84 43.61
CA GLU A 449 -5.57 17.98 44.17
C GLU A 449 -6.57 17.10 43.43
N LEU A 450 -7.80 17.01 43.98
CA LEU A 450 -8.86 16.21 43.36
C LEU A 450 -9.12 16.73 41.93
N VAL A 451 -8.77 15.89 40.96
CA VAL A 451 -8.71 16.27 39.55
C VAL A 451 -9.57 15.34 38.71
N PHE A 452 -10.14 15.87 37.62
CA PHE A 452 -10.85 15.13 36.61
C PHE A 452 -10.43 15.59 35.21
N ASP A 453 -10.71 14.75 34.20
CA ASP A 453 -10.31 14.96 32.79
C ASP A 453 -8.79 15.19 32.60
N HIS A 454 -7.98 14.80 33.58
CA HIS A 454 -6.52 14.76 33.49
C HIS A 454 -6.06 13.61 32.59
N GLN A 455 -4.76 13.54 32.31
CA GLN A 455 -4.13 12.36 31.72
C GLN A 455 -3.18 11.69 32.70
N MET A 456 -3.09 10.37 32.58
CA MET A 456 -2.21 9.54 33.39
C MET A 456 -1.56 8.48 32.50
N CYS A 457 -0.24 8.35 32.59
CA CYS A 457 0.52 7.28 31.91
C CYS A 457 1.56 6.70 32.87
N ILE A 458 2.08 5.52 32.54
CA ILE A 458 3.04 4.81 33.37
C ILE A 458 4.28 4.48 32.55
N ASP A 459 5.44 4.74 33.14
CA ASP A 459 6.72 4.21 32.71
C ASP A 459 7.01 2.93 33.51
N SER A 460 6.66 1.80 32.92
CA SER A 460 6.94 0.48 33.45
C SER A 460 8.40 0.04 33.30
N HIS A 461 9.36 0.91 33.02
CA HIS A 461 10.77 0.59 33.20
C HIS A 461 11.33 1.33 34.41
N GLU A 462 10.98 2.60 34.56
CA GLU A 462 11.40 3.43 35.69
C GLU A 462 10.51 3.24 36.93
N GLY A 463 9.30 2.68 36.78
CA GLY A 463 8.36 2.52 37.88
C GLY A 463 7.73 3.84 38.31
N LYS A 464 7.44 4.71 37.35
CA LYS A 464 6.87 6.03 37.59
C LYS A 464 5.54 6.22 36.88
N ILE A 465 4.61 6.88 37.56
CA ILE A 465 3.31 7.28 37.00
C ILE A 465 3.34 8.79 36.81
N TYR A 466 3.02 9.26 35.61
CA TYR A 466 2.97 10.67 35.29
C TYR A 466 1.52 11.11 35.16
N VAL A 467 1.18 12.23 35.80
CA VAL A 467 -0.17 12.81 35.83
C VAL A 467 -0.09 14.25 35.34
N CYS A 468 -0.88 14.62 34.33
CA CYS A 468 -0.82 15.94 33.73
C CYS A 468 -2.20 16.52 33.41
N GLY A 469 -2.38 17.81 33.72
CA GLY A 469 -3.53 18.60 33.31
C GLY A 469 -4.83 18.19 33.99
N GLY A 470 -5.95 18.49 33.36
CA GLY A 470 -7.28 18.35 33.96
C GLY A 470 -7.66 19.53 34.86
N LYS A 471 -8.88 19.50 35.37
CA LYS A 471 -9.44 20.56 36.21
C LYS A 471 -9.51 20.11 37.66
N VAL A 472 -9.10 20.99 38.56
CA VAL A 472 -9.17 20.77 40.00
C VAL A 472 -10.59 21.06 40.48
N ILE A 473 -11.14 20.16 41.28
CA ILE A 473 -12.42 20.33 41.97
C ILE A 473 -12.19 21.28 43.15
N ASN A 474 -12.38 22.58 42.92
CA ASN A 474 -12.32 23.60 43.96
C ASN A 474 -13.74 24.11 44.30
N ARG A 475 -14.02 24.29 45.60
CA ARG A 475 -15.26 24.91 46.12
C ARG A 475 -15.19 26.45 46.22
N GLY A 476 -14.06 27.03 45.80
CA GLY A 476 -13.79 28.48 45.81
C GLY A 476 -14.50 29.28 44.71
N PRO A 477 -14.18 30.59 44.55
CA PRO A 477 -14.81 31.46 43.55
C PRO A 477 -14.68 30.87 42.14
N ASN A 478 -15.62 31.20 41.25
CA ASN A 478 -15.88 30.65 39.89
C ASN A 478 -14.72 30.63 38.87
N ILE A 479 -13.47 30.76 39.29
CA ILE A 479 -12.28 30.69 38.44
C ILE A 479 -11.85 29.22 38.32
N PRO A 480 -11.81 28.65 37.10
CA PRO A 480 -11.30 27.30 36.89
C PRO A 480 -9.83 27.20 37.28
N VAL A 481 -9.50 26.24 38.16
CA VAL A 481 -8.13 25.88 38.50
C VAL A 481 -7.75 24.62 37.73
N HIS A 482 -6.59 24.63 37.07
CA HIS A 482 -6.07 23.48 36.32
C HIS A 482 -4.94 22.82 37.13
N SER A 483 -4.84 21.48 37.02
CA SER A 483 -3.77 20.73 37.69
C SER A 483 -2.43 20.90 36.96
N GLY A 484 -1.35 20.66 37.69
CA GLY A 484 0.02 20.70 37.19
C GLY A 484 0.48 19.39 36.53
N PHE A 485 1.80 19.24 36.43
CA PHE A 485 2.47 18.02 36.00
C PHE A 485 3.14 17.35 37.20
N TYR A 486 2.76 16.11 37.49
CA TYR A 486 3.23 15.35 38.64
C TYR A 486 3.81 14.02 38.20
N ALA A 487 4.78 13.52 38.96
CA ALA A 487 5.28 12.15 38.88
C ALA A 487 5.10 11.46 40.23
N TYR A 488 4.65 10.21 40.22
CA TYR A 488 4.60 9.34 41.38
C TYR A 488 5.58 8.20 41.20
N ASP A 489 6.49 8.03 42.15
CA ASP A 489 7.42 6.90 42.18
C ASP A 489 6.77 5.72 42.91
N ILE A 490 6.60 4.59 42.23
CA ILE A 490 5.89 3.43 42.76
C ILE A 490 6.67 2.77 43.91
N ALA A 491 8.01 2.82 43.86
CA ALA A 491 8.87 2.17 44.84
C ALA A 491 8.96 2.97 46.14
N SER A 492 9.23 4.28 46.05
CA SER A 492 9.30 5.16 47.22
C SER A 492 7.91 5.59 47.74
N LYS A 493 6.88 5.53 46.88
CA LYS A 493 5.51 5.99 47.16
C LYS A 493 5.42 7.51 47.39
N GLU A 494 6.26 8.26 46.70
CA GLU A 494 6.35 9.72 46.81
C GLU A 494 5.89 10.40 45.52
N TRP A 495 5.34 11.61 45.68
CA TRP A 495 4.98 12.48 44.56
C TRP A 495 6.01 13.60 44.39
N ASP A 496 6.37 13.86 43.15
CA ASP A 496 7.17 14.99 42.71
C ASP A 496 6.33 15.88 41.78
N ILE A 497 6.41 17.20 41.96
CA ILE A 497 5.92 18.17 40.99
C ILE A 497 7.05 18.51 40.00
N LEU A 498 6.73 18.51 38.70
CA LEU A 498 7.69 18.66 37.61
C LEU A 498 7.61 20.01 36.89
#